data_AF-L8M6J2-F1
#
_entry.id   AF-L8M6J2-F1
#
_cell.length_a   1.000
_cell.length_b   1.000
_cell.length_c   1.000
_cell.angle_alpha   90.00
_cell.angle_beta   90.00
_cell.angle_gamma   90.00
#
_symmetry.space_group_name_H-M   'P 1'
#
loop_
_entity.id
_entity.type
_entity.pdbx_description
1 polymer ?
#
loop_
_entity_poly.entity_id
_entity_poly.type
_entity_poly.pdbx_seq_one_letter_code
_entity_poly.pdbx_strand_id
1 'polypeptide(L)'
;MNMSQKKIVNLFYKIDKDENGYINISELIEGVATNEDFKQLLKLSGDAEENAKRIIALFDKDFDAEIDLPEFMQMVRTIENRQ
;
A
#
# COMPACT_ATOMS: atom_id res chain seq x y z
N MET A 1 -16.98 3.01 1.62
CA MET A 1 -16.73 1.54 1.52
C MET A 1 -15.93 1.19 2.75
N ASN A 2 -16.34 0.23 3.58
CA ASN A 2 -15.55 -0.21 4.75
C ASN A 2 -14.96 -1.58 4.39
N MET A 3 -13.68 -1.62 4.01
CA MET A 3 -12.97 -2.87 3.73
C MET A 3 -12.81 -3.67 5.03
N SER A 4 -13.08 -4.98 4.98
CA SER A 4 -12.80 -5.83 6.15
C SER A 4 -11.30 -5.97 6.36
N GLN A 5 -10.86 -6.11 7.62
CA GLN A 5 -9.46 -6.36 7.95
C GLN A 5 -8.87 -7.52 7.15
N LYS A 6 -9.64 -8.59 6.95
CA LYS A 6 -9.23 -9.74 6.14
C LYS A 6 -8.93 -9.36 4.69
N LYS A 7 -9.69 -8.46 4.07
CA LYS A 7 -9.42 -7.99 2.71
C LYS A 7 -8.14 -7.15 2.64
N ILE A 8 -7.91 -6.30 3.65
CA ILE A 8 -6.70 -5.47 3.75
C ILE A 8 -5.46 -6.37 3.87
N VAL A 9 -5.51 -7.34 4.78
CA VAL A 9 -4.43 -8.32 4.98
C VAL A 9 -4.18 -9.15 3.71
N ASN A 10 -5.24 -9.63 3.06
CA ASN A 10 -5.08 -10.37 1.81
C ASN A 10 -4.50 -9.51 0.68
N LEU A 11 -4.75 -8.20 0.68
CA LEU A 11 -4.17 -7.30 -0.30
C LEU A 11 -2.69 -7.07 -0.02
N PHE A 12 -2.32 -6.88 1.24
CA PHE A 12 -0.91 -6.76 1.67
C PHE A 12 -0.07 -7.93 1.13
N TYR A 13 -0.46 -9.17 1.42
CA TYR A 13 0.24 -10.37 0.95
C TYR A 13 0.13 -10.64 -0.55
N LYS A 14 -0.67 -9.88 -1.31
CA LYS A 14 -0.63 -9.93 -2.77
C LYS A 14 0.45 -9.02 -3.35
N ILE A 15 0.87 -8.01 -2.59
CA ILE A 15 1.88 -7.03 -3.02
C ILE A 15 3.26 -7.43 -2.50
N ASP A 16 3.36 -7.93 -1.27
CA ASP A 16 4.56 -8.58 -0.71
C ASP A 16 4.91 -9.83 -1.53
N LYS A 17 5.91 -9.74 -2.40
CA LYS A 17 6.24 -10.74 -3.43
C LYS A 17 7.25 -11.75 -2.94
N ASP A 18 8.18 -11.32 -2.10
CA ASP A 18 9.19 -12.18 -1.52
C ASP A 18 8.73 -12.81 -0.19
N GLU A 19 7.52 -12.47 0.28
CA GLU A 19 6.87 -12.99 1.48
C GLU A 19 7.67 -12.68 2.76
N ASN A 20 8.41 -11.57 2.76
CA ASN A 20 9.26 -11.17 3.88
C ASN A 20 8.47 -10.44 4.99
N GLY A 21 7.21 -10.08 4.74
CA GLY A 21 6.35 -9.36 5.68
C GLY A 21 6.44 -7.84 5.59
N TYR A 22 7.11 -7.32 4.57
CA TYR A 22 7.30 -5.91 4.26
C TYR A 22 6.97 -5.67 2.78
N ILE A 23 6.60 -4.44 2.43
CA ILE A 23 6.46 -4.03 1.04
C ILE A 23 7.50 -2.95 0.74
N ASN A 24 8.49 -3.29 -0.07
CA ASN A 24 9.51 -2.34 -0.50
C ASN A 24 9.02 -1.49 -1.70
N ILE A 25 9.84 -0.51 -2.10
CA ILE A 25 9.50 0.39 -3.22
C ILE A 25 9.26 -0.34 -4.56
N SER A 26 9.98 -1.41 -4.84
CA SER A 26 9.84 -2.15 -6.10
C SER A 26 8.51 -2.89 -6.14
N GLU A 27 8.14 -3.51 -5.03
CA GLU A 27 6.86 -4.21 -4.86
C GLU A 27 5.69 -3.23 -4.88
N LEU A 28 5.84 -2.05 -4.28
CA LEU A 28 4.85 -0.97 -4.39
C LEU A 28 4.66 -0.53 -5.84
N ILE A 29 5.74 -0.30 -6.59
CA ILE A 29 5.65 0.10 -8.01
C ILE A 29 4.92 -0.98 -8.82
N GLU A 30 5.31 -2.24 -8.66
CA GLU A 30 4.65 -3.35 -9.35
C GLU A 30 3.18 -3.48 -8.92
N GLY A 31 2.89 -3.36 -7.63
CA GLY A 31 1.55 -3.40 -7.07
C GLY A 31 0.67 -2.29 -7.62
N VAL A 32 1.16 -1.04 -7.66
CA VAL A 32 0.44 0.08 -8.27
C VAL A 32 0.26 -0.18 -9.77
N ALA A 33 1.27 -0.68 -10.48
CA ALA A 33 1.15 -0.93 -11.92
C ALA A 33 0.12 -2.03 -12.25
N THR A 34 0.08 -3.11 -11.48
CA THR A 34 -0.58 -4.37 -11.87
C THR A 34 -1.83 -4.71 -11.07
N ASN A 35 -2.02 -4.14 -9.88
CA ASN A 35 -3.13 -4.46 -8.98
C ASN A 35 -4.18 -3.34 -8.95
N GLU A 36 -5.27 -3.53 -9.69
CA GLU A 36 -6.36 -2.55 -9.77
C GLU A 36 -7.10 -2.34 -8.44
N ASP A 37 -7.23 -3.38 -7.61
CA ASP A 37 -7.81 -3.24 -6.26
C ASP A 37 -6.93 -2.31 -5.40
N PHE A 38 -5.61 -2.40 -5.54
CA PHE A 38 -4.65 -1.58 -4.82
C PHE A 38 -4.69 -0.11 -5.28
N LYS A 39 -4.69 0.13 -6.59
CA LYS A 39 -4.89 1.48 -7.17
C LYS A 39 -6.18 2.12 -6.68
N GLN A 40 -7.29 1.39 -6.74
CA GLN A 40 -8.60 1.90 -6.31
C GLN A 40 -8.63 2.21 -4.81
N LEU A 41 -8.05 1.32 -3.99
CA LEU A 41 -7.97 1.50 -2.54
C LEU A 41 -7.21 2.78 -2.18
N LEU A 42 -6.07 2.99 -2.81
CA LEU A 42 -5.21 4.14 -2.57
C LEU A 42 -5.64 5.39 -3.34
N LYS A 43 -6.71 5.30 -4.15
CA LYS A 43 -7.21 6.36 -5.03
C LYS A 43 -6.10 6.96 -5.90
N LEU A 44 -5.21 6.09 -6.37
CA LEU A 44 -4.05 6.50 -7.17
C LEU A 44 -4.46 6.68 -8.62
N SER A 45 -3.84 7.65 -9.26
CA SER A 45 -3.96 7.93 -10.68
C SER A 45 -2.62 8.41 -11.19
N GLY A 46 -2.33 8.22 -12.48
CA GLY A 46 -1.08 8.66 -13.08
C GLY A 46 0.05 7.65 -12.91
N ASP A 47 1.29 8.16 -12.83
CA ASP A 47 2.50 7.35 -12.88
C ASP A 47 2.69 6.46 -11.64
N ALA A 48 3.08 5.20 -11.85
CA ALA A 48 3.21 4.22 -10.77
C ALA A 48 4.40 4.52 -9.85
N GLU A 49 5.51 5.01 -10.40
CA GLU A 49 6.73 5.32 -9.65
C GLU A 49 6.54 6.55 -8.76
N GLU A 50 5.92 7.61 -9.29
CA GLU A 50 5.58 8.79 -8.51
C GLU A 50 4.60 8.44 -7.37
N ASN A 51 3.60 7.61 -7.66
CA ASN A 51 2.66 7.15 -6.65
C ASN A 51 3.33 6.31 -5.55
N ALA A 52 4.21 5.38 -5.91
CA ALA A 52 4.98 4.58 -4.94
C ALA A 52 5.85 5.45 -4.03
N LYS A 53 6.59 6.42 -4.61
CA LYS A 53 7.39 7.38 -3.84
C LYS A 53 6.55 8.20 -2.86
N ARG A 54 5.36 8.64 -3.29
CA ARG A 54 4.43 9.38 -2.42
C ARG A 54 3.88 8.52 -1.30
N ILE A 55 3.63 7.24 -1.54
CA ILE A 55 3.13 6.31 -0.52
C ILE A 55 4.17 6.12 0.58
N ILE A 56 5.42 5.78 0.22
CA ILE A 56 6.52 5.64 1.19
C ILE A 56 6.65 6.93 1.99
N ALA A 57 6.79 8.08 1.33
CA ALA A 57 6.99 9.36 2.01
C ALA A 57 5.85 9.79 2.98
N LEU A 58 4.66 9.21 2.86
CA LEU A 58 3.50 9.52 3.71
C LEU A 58 3.27 8.52 4.84
N PHE A 59 3.74 7.28 4.69
CA PHE A 59 3.31 6.15 5.54
C PHE A 59 4.44 5.30 6.10
N ASP A 60 5.65 5.38 5.56
CA ASP A 60 6.88 4.88 6.18
C ASP A 60 7.18 5.75 7.40
N LYS A 61 6.95 5.21 8.61
CA LYS A 61 7.04 5.98 9.86
C LYS A 61 8.33 5.79 10.60
N ASP A 62 8.96 4.64 10.43
CA ASP A 62 10.22 4.31 11.05
C ASP A 62 11.43 4.55 10.12
N PHE A 63 11.17 5.00 8.88
CA PHE A 63 12.14 5.39 7.87
C PHE A 63 13.03 4.22 7.41
N ASP A 64 12.48 3.01 7.42
CA ASP A 64 13.16 1.82 6.92
C ASP A 64 13.06 1.64 5.39
N ALA A 65 12.32 2.55 4.72
CA ALA A 65 12.03 2.53 3.29
C ALA A 65 11.18 1.33 2.82
N GLU A 66 10.53 0.65 3.76
CA GLU A 66 9.57 -0.42 3.56
C GLU A 66 8.23 -0.06 4.22
N ILE A 67 7.22 -0.92 4.06
CA ILE A 67 5.91 -0.74 4.70
C ILE A 67 5.52 -2.06 5.33
N ASP A 68 5.38 -2.07 6.65
CA ASP A 68 4.89 -3.24 7.38
C ASP A 68 3.35 -3.33 7.36
N LEU A 69 2.79 -4.47 7.81
CA LEU A 69 1.35 -4.67 7.85
C LEU A 69 0.62 -3.64 8.74
N PRO A 70 1.08 -3.32 9.97
CA PRO A 70 0.55 -2.21 10.77
C PRO A 70 0.47 -0.86 10.04
N GLU A 71 1.54 -0.43 9.37
CA GLU A 71 1.63 0.80 8.60
C GLU A 71 0.68 0.78 7.41
N PHE A 72 0.62 -0.35 6.69
CA PHE A 72 -0.32 -0.56 5.60
C PHE A 72 -1.77 -0.43 6.07
N MET A 73 -2.14 -1.07 7.20
CA MET A 73 -3.48 -0.95 7.77
C MET A 73 -3.80 0.50 8.17
N GLN A 74 -2.83 1.22 8.73
CA GLN A 74 -3.00 2.62 9.07
C GLN A 74 -3.19 3.50 7.83
N MET A 75 -2.44 3.24 6.76
CA MET A 75 -2.60 3.91 5.47
C MET A 75 -4.02 3.77 4.96
N VAL A 76 -4.53 2.52 4.88
CA VAL A 76 -5.90 2.26 4.40
C VAL A 76 -6.94 2.99 5.24
N ARG A 77 -6.84 2.92 6.58
CA ARG A 77 -7.75 3.65 7.48
C ARG A 77 -7.70 5.16 7.28
N THR A 78 -6.50 5.71 7.06
CA THR A 78 -6.32 7.15 6.83
C THR A 78 -7.01 7.60 5.55
N ILE A 79 -6.98 6.77 4.50
CA ILE A 79 -7.62 7.06 3.21
C ILE A 79 -9.14 6.87 3.29
N GLU A 80 -9.61 5.85 4.02
CA GLU A 80 -11.04 5.63 4.26
C GLU A 80 -11.67 6.77 5.10
N ASN A 81 -10.97 7.27 6.11
CA ASN A 81 -11.45 8.34 7.01
C ASN A 81 -11.43 9.74 6.38
N ARG A 82 -10.85 9.92 5.20
CA ARG A 82 -10.94 11.18 4.42
C ARG A 82 -12.25 11.28 3.60
N GLN A 83 -13.29 10.54 3.98
CA GLN A 83 -14.64 10.56 3.40
C GLN A 83 -15.59 11.41 4.22
#